data_AF-A0A920CUB0-F1
#
_entry.id   AF-A0A920CUB0-F1
#
_cell.length_a   1.000
_cell.length_b   1.000
_cell.length_c   1.000
_cell.angle_alpha   90.00
_cell.angle_beta   90.00
_cell.angle_gamma   90.00
#
_symmetry.space_group_name_H-M   'P 1'
#
loop_
_entity.id
_entity.type
_entity.pdbx_description
1 polymer ?
#
loop_
_entity_poly.entity_id
_entity_poly.type
_entity_poly.pdbx_seq_one_letter_code
_entity_poly.pdbx_strand_id
1 'polypeptide(L)'
;MNKKWSILLSGALMAGLLAGCGSDKEADKVANDPAPAATDTKETTASENGKYKDGTYFAEGTMDEKSGWKPYVVLKVEGGKITQANWNYVSDKGGPDKKALDKEGKYGMKAGGASSEWYEQAEKAEQFLIEKQDPAAINVKDDGKTDAISGVSIHVKDFTSLAEQALSAGPQAPGSYKDGSYHAEGEDFDKESGWKSTVDITVANGKVIYAYFSGVNAKGEDKQTFSKEGKYGMKAAGAQGEWHEEAIKAQDYLIEKQDPAAITLKDDGTTDAISGVTIHIKDYVTLAQKALDQAK
;
A
#
# COMPACT_ATOMS: atom_id res chain seq x y z
N MET A 1 1.46 -40.90 -11.57
CA MET A 1 2.29 -41.98 -10.99
C MET A 1 3.04 -41.41 -9.81
N ASN A 2 2.64 -41.82 -8.61
CA ASN A 2 3.20 -41.36 -7.33
C ASN A 2 4.45 -42.18 -7.02
N LYS A 3 5.53 -41.56 -6.54
CA LYS A 3 6.55 -42.27 -5.74
C LYS A 3 7.00 -41.39 -4.56
N LYS A 4 6.47 -41.75 -3.40
CA LYS A 4 6.95 -41.36 -2.07
C LYS A 4 8.23 -42.15 -1.78
N TRP A 5 9.23 -41.53 -1.16
CA TRP A 5 10.31 -42.25 -0.52
C TRP A 5 10.19 -42.07 1.00
N SER A 6 9.89 -43.18 1.67
CA SER A 6 10.01 -43.35 3.12
C SER A 6 11.28 -44.14 3.39
N ILE A 7 12.09 -43.71 4.35
CA ILE A 7 13.17 -44.50 4.93
C ILE A 7 12.96 -44.53 6.46
N LEU A 8 12.51 -45.71 6.88
CA LEU A 8 12.62 -46.39 8.20
C LEU A 8 14.11 -46.56 8.57
N LEU A 9 14.62 -46.75 9.79
CA LEU A 9 14.16 -46.92 11.19
C LEU A 9 15.45 -47.20 12.01
N SER A 10 15.36 -47.06 13.34
CA SER A 10 16.20 -47.69 14.39
C SER A 10 17.39 -46.87 14.90
N GLY A 11 17.63 -46.72 16.20
CA GLY A 11 16.92 -47.19 17.39
C GLY A 11 17.80 -47.06 18.65
N ALA A 12 17.14 -46.92 19.81
CA ALA A 12 17.55 -47.33 21.17
C ALA A 12 18.67 -46.57 21.91
N LEU A 13 18.27 -45.86 23.00
CA LEU A 13 18.58 -46.12 24.44
C LEU A 13 19.81 -45.31 24.92
N MET A 14 19.90 -44.72 26.11
CA MET A 14 19.42 -45.10 27.45
C MET A 14 19.47 -43.87 28.40
N ALA A 15 18.68 -43.90 29.47
CA ALA A 15 18.54 -42.86 30.49
C ALA A 15 19.70 -42.78 31.51
N GLY A 16 19.83 -41.63 32.19
CA GLY A 16 20.64 -41.49 33.40
C GLY A 16 20.53 -40.09 34.02
N LEU A 17 19.62 -39.93 34.99
CA LEU A 17 19.63 -38.85 35.98
C LEU A 17 20.52 -39.27 37.16
N LEU A 18 21.37 -38.39 37.69
CA LEU A 18 21.80 -38.40 39.09
C LEU A 18 22.35 -37.01 39.48
N ALA A 19 21.86 -36.52 40.62
CA ALA A 19 22.24 -35.27 41.25
C ALA A 19 23.58 -35.38 42.00
N GLY A 20 24.30 -34.26 42.11
CA GLY A 20 25.45 -34.12 42.99
C GLY A 20 25.62 -32.67 43.47
N CYS A 21 25.40 -32.45 44.78
CA CYS A 21 25.83 -31.25 45.52
C CYS A 21 27.28 -31.41 45.98
N GLY A 22 28.08 -30.34 45.95
CA GLY A 22 29.38 -30.27 46.61
C GLY A 22 29.97 -28.86 46.56
N SER A 23 30.07 -28.21 47.72
CA SER A 23 30.58 -26.86 47.98
C SER A 23 32.11 -26.78 47.97
N ASP A 24 32.72 -25.69 47.46
CA ASP A 24 33.26 -24.56 48.26
C ASP A 24 34.12 -23.59 47.39
N LYS A 25 33.78 -22.30 47.55
CA LYS A 25 34.56 -21.03 47.46
C LYS A 25 35.82 -20.94 46.58
N GLU A 26 35.79 -19.99 45.64
CA GLU A 26 36.41 -18.66 45.84
C GLU A 26 35.82 -17.62 44.89
N ALA A 27 35.73 -16.37 45.35
CA ALA A 27 34.98 -15.29 44.72
C ALA A 27 35.91 -14.33 43.97
N ASP A 28 35.48 -13.88 42.79
CA ASP A 28 35.61 -12.47 42.46
C ASP A 28 34.44 -11.99 41.57
N LYS A 29 33.94 -10.80 41.88
CA LYS A 29 32.70 -10.20 41.34
C LYS A 29 32.97 -9.52 39.99
N VAL A 30 31.98 -9.48 39.09
CA VAL A 30 31.31 -8.23 38.63
C VAL A 30 30.08 -8.57 37.74
N ALA A 31 28.95 -7.99 38.17
CA ALA A 31 27.74 -7.57 37.46
C ALA A 31 26.84 -8.57 36.68
N ASN A 32 25.61 -8.67 37.20
CA ASN A 32 24.39 -9.19 36.58
C ASN A 32 24.15 -8.69 35.16
N ASP A 33 23.75 -9.61 34.29
CA ASP A 33 22.92 -9.35 33.13
C ASP A 33 21.66 -10.23 33.26
N PRO A 34 20.42 -9.68 33.33
CA PRO A 34 19.23 -10.51 33.33
C PRO A 34 18.90 -11.00 31.92
N ALA A 35 18.63 -12.29 31.81
CA ALA A 35 18.15 -12.98 30.63
C ALA A 35 16.97 -12.24 29.95
N PRO A 36 16.84 -12.32 28.60
CA PRO A 36 15.79 -11.62 27.89
C PRO A 36 14.42 -12.12 28.32
N ALA A 37 13.59 -11.20 28.81
CA ALA A 37 12.17 -11.42 29.05
C ALA A 37 11.52 -11.85 27.73
N ALA A 38 10.88 -13.02 27.76
CA ALA A 38 9.94 -13.43 26.72
C ALA A 38 8.86 -12.34 26.62
N THR A 39 8.82 -11.66 25.48
CA THR A 39 7.76 -10.72 25.13
C THR A 39 6.49 -11.52 24.89
N ASP A 40 5.52 -11.34 25.78
CA ASP A 40 4.13 -11.75 25.62
C ASP A 40 3.62 -11.26 24.26
N THR A 41 3.56 -12.17 23.29
CA THR A 41 2.83 -11.95 22.06
C THR A 41 1.37 -12.11 22.43
N LYS A 42 0.68 -10.99 22.60
CA LYS A 42 -0.76 -10.96 22.89
C LYS A 42 -1.50 -11.53 21.69
N GLU A 43 -1.74 -12.85 21.69
CA GLU A 43 -2.71 -13.49 20.82
C GLU A 43 -4.04 -12.75 20.99
N THR A 44 -4.53 -12.16 19.90
CA THR A 44 -5.87 -11.57 19.85
C THR A 44 -6.87 -12.72 19.92
N THR A 45 -7.33 -13.02 21.12
CA THR A 45 -8.50 -13.87 21.37
C THR A 45 -9.68 -13.33 20.58
N ALA A 46 -10.33 -14.21 19.80
CA ALA A 46 -11.58 -13.90 19.13
C ALA A 46 -12.60 -13.42 20.18
N SER A 47 -13.14 -12.22 20.00
CA SER A 47 -14.26 -11.72 20.78
C SER A 47 -15.51 -12.53 20.42
N GLU A 48 -16.06 -13.29 21.37
CA GLU A 48 -17.24 -14.16 21.18
C GLU A 48 -18.57 -13.38 20.99
N ASN A 49 -18.58 -12.06 20.72
CA ASN A 49 -19.82 -11.27 20.69
C ASN A 49 -19.95 -10.23 19.54
N GLY A 50 -19.13 -10.30 18.49
CA GLY A 50 -19.24 -9.38 17.34
C GLY A 50 -19.29 -10.09 15.97
N LYS A 51 -19.81 -9.39 14.95
CA LYS A 51 -20.08 -9.94 13.59
C LYS A 51 -18.79 -10.30 12.85
N TYR A 52 -17.70 -9.58 13.13
CA TYR A 52 -16.43 -9.71 12.43
C TYR A 52 -15.30 -10.05 13.40
N LYS A 53 -14.19 -10.61 12.91
CA LYS A 53 -12.97 -10.79 13.71
C LYS A 53 -12.26 -9.46 13.89
N ASP A 54 -11.59 -9.25 15.02
CA ASP A 54 -10.80 -8.03 15.22
C ASP A 54 -9.60 -7.98 14.25
N GLY A 55 -9.26 -6.77 13.81
CA GLY A 55 -8.15 -6.52 12.89
C GLY A 55 -8.47 -5.46 11.83
N THR A 56 -7.52 -5.27 10.92
CA THR A 56 -7.66 -4.37 9.77
C THR A 56 -8.16 -5.15 8.56
N TYR A 57 -9.08 -4.58 7.81
CA TYR A 57 -9.66 -5.17 6.60
C TYR A 57 -9.34 -4.23 5.44
N PHE A 58 -8.96 -4.78 4.30
CA PHE A 58 -8.49 -3.98 3.19
C PHE A 58 -8.91 -4.58 1.85
N ALA A 59 -9.37 -3.73 0.93
CA ALA A 59 -9.67 -4.09 -0.44
C ALA A 59 -9.37 -2.92 -1.38
N GLU A 60 -9.01 -3.27 -2.61
CA GLU A 60 -8.72 -2.35 -3.70
C GLU A 60 -9.60 -2.68 -4.90
N GLY A 61 -10.04 -1.66 -5.62
CA GLY A 61 -10.65 -1.83 -6.92
C GLY A 61 -9.63 -1.77 -8.05
N THR A 62 -10.14 -1.77 -9.27
CA THR A 62 -9.34 -1.57 -10.48
C THR A 62 -9.22 -0.08 -10.80
N MET A 63 -8.14 0.31 -11.47
CA MET A 63 -8.00 1.66 -12.02
C MET A 63 -9.10 1.91 -13.07
N ASP A 64 -9.87 2.98 -12.92
CA ASP A 64 -10.78 3.44 -13.96
C ASP A 64 -10.01 4.39 -14.90
N GLU A 65 -9.67 3.90 -16.10
CA GLU A 65 -8.86 4.65 -17.08
C GLU A 65 -9.53 5.94 -17.58
N LYS A 66 -10.85 6.08 -17.46
CA LYS A 66 -11.57 7.27 -17.92
C LYS A 66 -11.47 8.41 -16.93
N SER A 67 -11.59 8.08 -15.65
CA SER A 67 -11.54 9.02 -14.54
C SER A 67 -10.13 9.21 -13.99
N GLY A 68 -9.24 8.24 -14.20
CA GLY A 68 -7.88 8.22 -13.65
C GLY A 68 -7.84 7.88 -12.16
N TRP A 69 -8.86 7.22 -11.62
CA TRP A 69 -8.95 6.93 -10.19
C TRP A 69 -9.09 5.43 -9.91
N LYS A 70 -8.33 4.94 -8.92
CA LYS A 70 -8.42 3.57 -8.38
C LYS A 70 -8.95 3.62 -6.94
N PRO A 71 -10.14 3.07 -6.64
CA PRO A 71 -10.69 3.07 -5.27
C PRO A 71 -9.98 2.07 -4.36
N TYR A 72 -9.96 2.38 -3.07
CA TYR A 72 -9.59 1.43 -2.02
C TYR A 72 -10.37 1.71 -0.72
N VAL A 73 -10.48 0.69 0.13
CA VAL A 73 -11.12 0.77 1.44
C VAL A 73 -10.24 0.12 2.50
N VAL A 74 -10.01 0.82 3.60
CA VAL A 74 -9.42 0.29 4.84
C VAL A 74 -10.48 0.36 5.94
N LEU A 75 -10.80 -0.76 6.60
CA LEU A 75 -11.67 -0.80 7.77
C LEU A 75 -10.89 -1.29 8.98
N LYS A 76 -11.27 -0.84 10.17
CA LYS A 76 -10.77 -1.38 11.43
C LYS A 76 -11.92 -2.01 12.21
N VAL A 77 -11.72 -3.22 12.70
CA VAL A 77 -12.66 -3.93 13.58
C VAL A 77 -12.05 -4.13 14.95
N GLU A 78 -12.78 -3.72 15.99
CA GLU A 78 -12.43 -3.91 17.40
C GLU A 78 -13.66 -4.37 18.18
N GLY A 79 -13.52 -5.38 19.03
CA GLY A 79 -14.66 -5.97 19.74
C GLY A 79 -15.72 -6.57 18.79
N GLY A 80 -15.28 -6.98 17.60
CA GLY A 80 -16.06 -7.53 16.49
C GLY A 80 -17.04 -6.54 15.85
N LYS A 81 -16.78 -5.24 15.98
CA LYS A 81 -17.49 -4.15 15.30
C LYS A 81 -16.53 -3.30 14.48
N ILE A 82 -16.99 -2.82 13.32
CA ILE A 82 -16.29 -1.80 12.52
C ILE A 82 -16.22 -0.52 13.36
N THR A 83 -15.01 -0.08 13.72
CA THR A 83 -14.78 1.16 14.48
C THR A 83 -14.21 2.28 13.62
N GLN A 84 -13.61 1.95 12.48
CA GLN A 84 -13.11 2.92 11.51
C GLN A 84 -13.36 2.43 10.08
N ALA A 85 -13.63 3.37 9.19
CA ALA A 85 -13.75 3.15 7.76
C ALA A 85 -13.05 4.30 7.03
N ASN A 86 -12.20 3.97 6.07
CA ASN A 86 -11.55 4.91 5.18
C ASN A 86 -11.70 4.43 3.75
N TRP A 87 -12.52 5.14 2.97
CA TRP A 87 -12.72 4.98 1.55
C TRP A 87 -12.04 6.13 0.82
N ASN A 88 -11.17 5.80 -0.12
CA ASN A 88 -10.40 6.79 -0.83
C ASN A 88 -9.99 6.28 -2.22
N TYR A 89 -9.29 7.11 -2.97
CA TYR A 89 -8.82 6.78 -4.31
C TYR A 89 -7.39 7.22 -4.53
N VAL A 90 -6.67 6.42 -5.31
CA VAL A 90 -5.37 6.78 -5.88
C VAL A 90 -5.55 7.35 -7.28
N SER A 91 -4.78 8.37 -7.61
CA SER A 91 -4.72 8.99 -8.94
C SER A 91 -3.73 8.26 -9.86
N ASP A 92 -4.11 8.04 -11.12
CA ASP A 92 -3.27 7.45 -12.15
C ASP A 92 -2.06 8.34 -12.51
N LYS A 93 -2.10 9.62 -12.13
CA LYS A 93 -1.04 10.61 -12.30
C LYS A 93 -0.14 10.77 -11.07
N GLY A 94 -0.27 9.88 -10.08
CA GLY A 94 0.39 10.05 -8.78
C GLY A 94 -0.17 11.23 -8.00
N GLY A 95 0.62 11.74 -7.05
CA GLY A 95 0.27 12.86 -6.19
C GLY A 95 -0.61 12.49 -4.98
N PRO A 96 -1.32 13.48 -4.39
CA PRO A 96 -2.18 13.22 -3.24
C PRO A 96 -3.34 12.29 -3.60
N ASP A 97 -3.76 11.48 -2.62
CA ASP A 97 -5.02 10.74 -2.72
C ASP A 97 -6.23 11.68 -2.86
N LYS A 98 -7.37 11.14 -3.28
CA LYS A 98 -8.55 11.96 -3.61
C LYS A 98 -9.06 12.79 -2.44
N LYS A 99 -9.07 12.25 -1.21
CA LYS A 99 -9.46 13.03 -0.03
C LYS A 99 -8.51 14.18 0.22
N ALA A 100 -7.20 13.95 0.14
CA ALA A 100 -6.20 15.00 0.32
C ALA A 100 -6.32 16.07 -0.77
N LEU A 101 -6.43 15.66 -2.05
CA LEU A 101 -6.63 16.57 -3.18
C LEU A 101 -7.89 17.44 -3.02
N ASP A 102 -8.98 16.84 -2.55
CA ASP A 102 -10.25 17.54 -2.35
C ASP A 102 -10.23 18.47 -1.13
N LYS A 103 -9.58 18.06 -0.04
CA LYS A 103 -9.33 18.93 1.14
C LYS A 103 -8.45 20.14 0.80
N GLU A 104 -7.56 20.01 -0.17
CA GLU A 104 -6.79 21.12 -0.73
C GLU A 104 -7.60 22.01 -1.70
N GLY A 105 -8.87 21.68 -1.96
CA GLY A 105 -9.75 22.41 -2.86
C GLY A 105 -9.45 22.17 -4.36
N LYS A 106 -8.65 21.15 -4.68
CA LYS A 106 -8.19 20.87 -6.06
C LYS A 106 -9.07 19.87 -6.81
N TYR A 107 -10.01 19.21 -6.13
CA TYR A 107 -11.01 18.34 -6.78
C TYR A 107 -12.31 19.10 -7.07
N GLY A 108 -12.84 19.83 -6.08
CA GLY A 108 -13.76 20.96 -6.29
C GLY A 108 -15.18 20.59 -6.74
N MET A 109 -15.84 19.69 -6.00
CA MET A 109 -17.25 19.34 -6.27
C MET A 109 -18.20 20.51 -6.03
N LYS A 110 -17.97 21.34 -4.99
CA LYS A 110 -18.83 22.52 -4.76
C LYS A 110 -18.71 23.54 -5.88
N ALA A 111 -17.50 23.74 -6.41
CA ALA A 111 -17.28 24.59 -7.57
C ALA A 111 -18.05 24.08 -8.82
N GLY A 112 -18.25 22.77 -8.93
CA GLY A 112 -19.09 22.12 -9.94
C GLY A 112 -20.60 22.13 -9.64
N GLY A 113 -21.05 22.80 -8.58
CA GLY A 113 -22.46 22.94 -8.21
C GLY A 113 -22.99 21.88 -7.23
N ALA A 114 -22.14 21.01 -6.67
CA ALA A 114 -22.55 20.10 -5.60
C ALA A 114 -22.74 20.85 -4.26
N SER A 115 -23.56 20.29 -3.36
CA SER A 115 -23.80 20.88 -2.03
C SER A 115 -22.67 20.63 -1.02
N SER A 116 -21.82 19.64 -1.26
CA SER A 116 -20.73 19.23 -0.37
C SER A 116 -19.54 18.74 -1.20
N GLU A 117 -18.33 18.86 -0.64
CA GLU A 117 -17.14 18.32 -1.27
C GLU A 117 -17.15 16.79 -1.24
N TRP A 118 -16.34 16.16 -2.08
CA TRP A 118 -16.30 14.70 -2.18
C TRP A 118 -15.92 14.06 -0.84
N TYR A 119 -14.89 14.60 -0.16
CA TYR A 119 -14.40 14.06 1.11
C TYR A 119 -15.47 14.16 2.22
N GLU A 120 -16.25 15.25 2.25
CA GLU A 120 -17.33 15.44 3.23
C GLU A 120 -18.43 14.37 3.02
N GLN A 121 -18.72 14.03 1.76
CA GLN A 121 -19.70 13.00 1.42
C GLN A 121 -19.17 11.59 1.68
N ALA A 122 -17.89 11.34 1.40
CA ALA A 122 -17.23 10.07 1.72
C ALA A 122 -17.21 9.82 3.23
N GLU A 123 -16.88 10.82 4.04
CA GLU A 123 -16.90 10.74 5.51
C GLU A 123 -18.31 10.40 6.04
N LYS A 124 -19.38 10.96 5.44
CA LYS A 124 -20.76 10.56 5.79
C LYS A 124 -21.06 9.10 5.44
N ALA A 125 -20.59 8.63 4.29
CA ALA A 125 -20.76 7.22 3.90
C ALA A 125 -20.02 6.28 4.86
N GLU A 126 -18.80 6.63 5.24
CA GLU A 126 -17.99 5.90 6.22
C GLU A 126 -18.66 5.83 7.58
N GLN A 127 -19.15 6.96 8.11
CA GLN A 127 -19.88 6.98 9.37
C GLN A 127 -21.14 6.13 9.31
N PHE A 128 -21.88 6.18 8.19
CA PHE A 128 -23.06 5.33 8.01
C PHE A 128 -22.70 3.83 8.05
N LEU A 129 -21.60 3.41 7.43
CA LEU A 129 -21.12 2.02 7.52
C LEU A 129 -20.75 1.65 8.96
N ILE A 130 -20.06 2.53 9.69
CA ILE A 130 -19.71 2.34 11.10
C ILE A 130 -20.99 2.23 11.96
N GLU A 131 -22.03 3.00 11.69
CA GLU A 131 -23.29 2.91 12.44
C GLU A 131 -24.07 1.63 12.12
N LYS A 132 -24.14 1.25 10.84
CA LYS A 132 -24.96 0.12 10.37
C LYS A 132 -24.26 -1.23 10.48
N GLN A 133 -22.93 -1.26 10.54
CA GLN A 133 -22.11 -2.47 10.61
C GLN A 133 -22.34 -3.44 9.42
N ASP A 134 -22.89 -2.93 8.33
CA ASP A 134 -23.33 -3.72 7.19
C ASP A 134 -23.27 -2.90 5.89
N PRO A 135 -22.36 -3.21 4.95
CA PRO A 135 -22.28 -2.49 3.68
C PRO A 135 -23.58 -2.51 2.88
N ALA A 136 -24.34 -3.63 2.93
CA ALA A 136 -25.61 -3.78 2.24
C ALA A 136 -26.70 -2.80 2.73
N ALA A 137 -26.52 -2.18 3.91
CA ALA A 137 -27.42 -1.12 4.38
C ALA A 137 -27.29 0.18 3.55
N ILE A 138 -26.17 0.37 2.84
CA ILE A 138 -26.01 1.42 1.83
C ILE A 138 -26.69 0.90 0.57
N ASN A 139 -28.02 1.02 0.52
CA ASN A 139 -28.82 0.56 -0.62
C ASN A 139 -28.45 1.36 -1.88
N VAL A 140 -27.65 0.74 -2.76
CA VAL A 140 -27.15 1.35 -4.00
C VAL A 140 -28.19 1.17 -5.10
N LYS A 141 -28.60 2.29 -5.71
CA LYS A 141 -29.51 2.34 -6.85
C LYS A 141 -28.78 1.98 -8.15
N ASP A 142 -29.54 1.77 -9.22
CA ASP A 142 -28.98 1.46 -10.56
C ASP A 142 -28.04 2.54 -11.09
N ASP A 143 -28.24 3.80 -10.70
CA ASP A 143 -27.37 4.92 -11.03
C ASP A 143 -26.08 4.98 -10.18
N GLY A 144 -25.87 4.04 -9.25
CA GLY A 144 -24.71 3.96 -8.38
C GLY A 144 -24.75 4.87 -7.13
N LYS A 145 -25.84 5.61 -6.93
CA LYS A 145 -26.04 6.49 -5.76
C LYS A 145 -26.88 5.81 -4.69
N THR A 146 -27.09 6.48 -3.56
CA THR A 146 -27.97 6.01 -2.48
C THR A 146 -28.81 7.15 -1.92
N ASP A 147 -30.04 6.85 -1.50
CA ASP A 147 -30.88 7.77 -0.72
C ASP A 147 -30.85 7.44 0.78
N ALA A 148 -30.11 6.39 1.19
CA ALA A 148 -30.01 5.97 2.59
C ALA A 148 -29.21 6.96 3.46
N ILE A 149 -28.40 7.81 2.84
CA ILE A 149 -27.46 8.71 3.52
C ILE A 149 -27.75 10.15 3.12
N SER A 150 -28.29 10.93 4.06
CA SER A 150 -28.67 12.32 3.81
C SER A 150 -27.46 13.18 3.40
N GLY A 151 -27.59 13.90 2.29
CA GLY A 151 -26.55 14.79 1.79
C GLY A 151 -25.35 14.09 1.12
N VAL A 152 -25.50 12.83 0.73
CA VAL A 152 -24.56 12.11 -0.14
C VAL A 152 -25.17 12.00 -1.54
N SER A 153 -24.49 12.54 -2.55
CA SER A 153 -24.90 12.55 -3.96
C SER A 153 -23.85 11.96 -4.91
N ILE A 154 -22.68 11.56 -4.39
CA ILE A 154 -21.64 10.82 -5.09
C ILE A 154 -22.06 9.36 -5.35
N HIS A 155 -21.40 8.72 -6.32
CA HIS A 155 -21.53 7.27 -6.52
C HIS A 155 -20.84 6.55 -5.37
N VAL A 156 -21.57 5.65 -4.70
CA VAL A 156 -21.09 4.91 -3.50
C VAL A 156 -20.87 3.42 -3.78
N LYS A 157 -21.10 2.97 -5.02
CA LYS A 157 -20.99 1.55 -5.40
C LYS A 157 -19.61 0.95 -5.12
N ASP A 158 -18.54 1.70 -5.40
CA ASP A 158 -17.18 1.22 -5.12
C ASP A 158 -16.97 1.03 -3.63
N PHE A 159 -17.45 1.97 -2.81
CA PHE A 159 -17.33 1.87 -1.36
C PHE A 159 -18.02 0.63 -0.81
N THR A 160 -19.27 0.39 -1.20
CA THR A 160 -20.04 -0.76 -0.72
C THR A 160 -19.40 -2.07 -1.16
N SER A 161 -19.07 -2.18 -2.44
CA SER A 161 -18.48 -3.39 -3.02
C SER A 161 -17.13 -3.72 -2.40
N LEU A 162 -16.27 -2.72 -2.16
CA LEU A 162 -14.96 -2.93 -1.54
C LEU A 162 -15.05 -3.19 -0.05
N ALA A 163 -15.97 -2.56 0.67
CA ALA A 163 -16.21 -2.89 2.08
C ALA A 163 -16.68 -4.34 2.24
N GLU A 164 -17.59 -4.83 1.39
CA GLU A 164 -18.02 -6.24 1.37
C GLU A 164 -16.86 -7.20 1.07
N GLN A 165 -16.06 -6.87 0.05
CA GLN A 165 -14.88 -7.66 -0.32
C GLN A 165 -13.87 -7.71 0.82
N ALA A 166 -13.57 -6.57 1.43
CA ALA A 166 -12.64 -6.48 2.56
C ALA A 166 -13.13 -7.37 3.71
N LEU A 167 -14.39 -7.18 4.17
CA LEU A 167 -14.99 -7.96 5.26
C LEU A 167 -15.03 -9.45 4.97
N SER A 168 -15.31 -9.84 3.72
CA SER A 168 -15.33 -11.24 3.28
C SER A 168 -13.93 -11.88 3.25
N ALA A 169 -12.90 -11.11 2.90
CA ALA A 169 -11.52 -11.58 2.91
C ALA A 169 -10.99 -11.85 4.33
N GLY A 170 -11.62 -11.25 5.35
CA GLY A 170 -11.16 -11.34 6.73
C GLY A 170 -10.05 -10.33 7.06
N PRO A 171 -9.58 -10.31 8.32
CA PRO A 171 -8.54 -9.38 8.74
C PRO A 171 -7.22 -9.70 8.05
N GLN A 172 -6.52 -8.64 7.63
CA GLN A 172 -5.21 -8.67 6.98
C GLN A 172 -4.18 -7.97 7.87
N ALA A 173 -2.98 -8.54 7.95
CA ALA A 173 -1.88 -7.88 8.64
C ALA A 173 -1.51 -6.56 7.91
N PRO A 174 -1.41 -5.44 8.63
CA PRO A 174 -0.90 -4.21 8.06
C PRO A 174 0.59 -4.35 7.70
N GLY A 175 1.05 -3.58 6.72
CA GLY A 175 2.47 -3.43 6.43
C GLY A 175 3.16 -2.47 7.42
N SER A 176 4.42 -2.12 7.12
CA SER A 176 5.28 -1.34 8.01
C SER A 176 5.18 0.17 7.84
N TYR A 177 4.49 0.65 6.81
CA TYR A 177 4.40 2.06 6.50
C TYR A 177 3.16 2.71 7.14
N LYS A 178 3.19 4.01 7.31
CA LYS A 178 2.02 4.85 7.63
C LYS A 178 1.24 5.08 6.35
N ASP A 179 -0.09 5.06 6.47
CA ASP A 179 -0.98 5.30 5.33
C ASP A 179 -0.90 6.76 4.88
N GLY A 180 -0.98 7.00 3.57
CA GLY A 180 -0.95 8.32 2.96
C GLY A 180 -0.33 8.33 1.56
N SER A 181 -0.27 9.52 0.97
CA SER A 181 0.50 9.79 -0.25
C SER A 181 1.81 10.50 0.08
N TYR A 182 2.90 10.02 -0.51
CA TYR A 182 4.26 10.48 -0.26
C TYR A 182 4.93 10.87 -1.57
N HIS A 183 5.56 12.04 -1.58
CA HIS A 183 6.21 12.59 -2.75
C HIS A 183 7.71 12.77 -2.51
N ALA A 184 8.50 12.49 -3.53
CA ALA A 184 9.91 12.85 -3.58
C ALA A 184 10.29 13.28 -5.00
N GLU A 185 11.07 14.34 -5.11
CA GLU A 185 11.61 14.83 -6.37
C GLU A 185 13.11 15.09 -6.28
N GLY A 186 13.78 15.02 -7.43
CA GLY A 186 15.18 15.42 -7.59
C GLY A 186 15.37 16.91 -7.31
N GLU A 187 16.59 17.30 -6.96
CA GLU A 187 16.93 18.70 -6.64
C GLU A 187 17.01 19.56 -7.90
N ASP A 188 17.64 19.04 -8.95
CA ASP A 188 17.91 19.74 -10.19
C ASP A 188 17.27 19.04 -11.40
N PHE A 189 17.01 19.81 -12.45
CA PHE A 189 16.73 19.24 -13.77
C PHE A 189 17.99 18.57 -14.29
N ASP A 190 17.84 17.36 -14.83
CA ASP A 190 18.91 16.70 -15.54
C ASP A 190 19.34 17.55 -16.75
N LYS A 191 20.65 17.76 -16.89
CA LYS A 191 21.20 18.72 -17.87
C LYS A 191 21.08 18.21 -19.30
N GLU A 192 21.04 16.90 -19.50
CA GLU A 192 20.98 16.29 -20.83
C GLU A 192 19.53 16.17 -21.32
N SER A 193 18.66 15.65 -20.46
CA SER A 193 17.27 15.37 -20.82
C SER A 193 16.33 16.54 -20.52
N GLY A 194 16.68 17.46 -19.63
CA GLY A 194 15.83 18.57 -19.19
C GLY A 194 14.69 18.17 -18.27
N TRP A 195 14.70 16.93 -17.74
CA TRP A 195 13.69 16.40 -16.83
C TRP A 195 14.22 16.35 -15.39
N LYS A 196 13.38 16.71 -14.43
CA LYS A 196 13.62 16.49 -13.00
C LYS A 196 12.78 15.31 -12.55
N SER A 197 13.41 14.23 -12.11
CA SER A 197 12.72 13.00 -11.72
C SER A 197 11.79 13.22 -10.53
N THR A 198 10.62 12.58 -10.56
CA THR A 198 9.63 12.59 -9.48
C THR A 198 9.16 11.17 -9.17
N VAL A 199 8.84 10.92 -7.90
CA VAL A 199 8.23 9.69 -7.40
C VAL A 199 7.08 10.06 -6.47
N ASP A 200 5.91 9.50 -6.75
CA ASP A 200 4.77 9.52 -5.85
C ASP A 200 4.42 8.08 -5.44
N ILE A 201 4.18 7.87 -4.15
CA ILE A 201 3.82 6.57 -3.58
C ILE A 201 2.57 6.72 -2.72
N THR A 202 1.59 5.84 -2.91
CA THR A 202 0.44 5.74 -2.01
C THR A 202 0.53 4.48 -1.17
N VAL A 203 0.37 4.65 0.15
CA VAL A 203 0.34 3.60 1.14
C VAL A 203 -1.08 3.47 1.71
N ALA A 204 -1.59 2.23 1.78
CA ALA A 204 -2.81 1.90 2.51
C ALA A 204 -2.67 0.55 3.21
N ASN A 205 -3.28 0.43 4.40
CA ASN A 205 -3.07 -0.73 5.28
C ASN A 205 -1.57 -1.03 5.50
N GLY A 206 -0.77 0.02 5.61
CA GLY A 206 0.69 0.01 5.77
C GLY A 206 1.50 -0.55 4.61
N LYS A 207 0.88 -0.77 3.44
CA LYS A 207 1.52 -1.33 2.24
C LYS A 207 1.53 -0.31 1.11
N VAL A 208 2.54 -0.36 0.27
CA VAL A 208 2.58 0.36 -1.02
C VAL A 208 1.51 -0.24 -1.93
N ILE A 209 0.50 0.55 -2.28
CA ILE A 209 -0.61 0.12 -3.14
C ILE A 209 -0.57 0.77 -4.53
N TYR A 210 0.29 1.78 -4.66
CA TYR A 210 0.56 2.46 -5.91
C TYR A 210 1.92 3.16 -5.86
N ALA A 211 2.61 3.18 -6.99
CA ALA A 211 3.83 3.94 -7.21
C ALA A 211 3.72 4.61 -8.57
N TYR A 212 4.23 5.83 -8.69
CA TYR A 212 4.23 6.61 -9.92
C TYR A 212 5.62 7.19 -10.14
N PHE A 213 6.36 6.63 -11.10
CA PHE A 213 7.68 7.14 -11.49
C PHE A 213 7.52 8.04 -12.72
N SER A 214 7.98 9.28 -12.62
CA SER A 214 7.82 10.26 -13.70
C SER A 214 8.91 11.34 -13.66
N GLY A 215 8.61 12.51 -14.19
CA GLY A 215 9.46 13.67 -14.05
C GLY A 215 8.72 14.89 -14.53
N VAL A 216 9.22 16.05 -14.15
CA VAL A 216 8.72 17.34 -14.61
C VAL A 216 9.79 18.02 -15.45
N ASN A 217 9.41 18.62 -16.57
CA ASN A 217 10.32 19.45 -17.38
C ASN A 217 10.13 20.94 -17.08
N ALA A 218 10.94 21.82 -17.67
CA ALA A 218 10.88 23.27 -17.44
C ALA A 218 9.53 23.92 -17.82
N LYS A 219 8.68 23.24 -18.61
CA LYS A 219 7.33 23.69 -18.96
C LYS A 219 6.26 23.17 -18.00
N GLY A 220 6.64 22.37 -17.01
CA GLY A 220 5.70 21.72 -16.09
C GLY A 220 5.00 20.50 -16.69
N GLU A 221 5.46 19.97 -17.83
CA GLU A 221 4.90 18.75 -18.41
C GLU A 221 5.34 17.53 -17.59
N ASP A 222 4.47 16.53 -17.47
CA ASP A 222 4.73 15.25 -16.80
C ASP A 222 5.33 14.23 -17.78
N LYS A 223 6.44 13.59 -17.40
CA LYS A 223 7.23 12.72 -18.29
C LYS A 223 6.49 11.47 -18.71
N GLN A 224 5.78 10.84 -17.79
CA GLN A 224 5.03 9.62 -18.11
C GLN A 224 3.88 9.93 -19.08
N THR A 225 3.16 11.03 -18.88
CA THR A 225 2.14 11.55 -19.81
C THR A 225 2.75 11.90 -21.16
N PHE A 226 3.87 12.63 -21.17
CA PHE A 226 4.58 13.01 -22.39
C PHE A 226 5.02 11.78 -23.19
N SER A 227 5.45 10.70 -22.52
CA SER A 227 5.77 9.43 -23.14
C SER A 227 4.52 8.68 -23.63
N LYS A 228 3.43 8.64 -22.86
CA LYS A 228 2.14 8.03 -23.27
C LYS A 228 1.56 8.69 -24.53
N GLU A 229 1.75 10.00 -24.67
CA GLU A 229 1.36 10.76 -25.87
C GLU A 229 2.32 10.56 -27.06
N GLY A 230 3.36 9.73 -26.93
CA GLY A 230 4.33 9.45 -27.98
C GLY A 230 5.35 10.55 -28.22
N LYS A 231 5.41 11.57 -27.36
CA LYS A 231 6.31 12.73 -27.52
C LYS A 231 7.74 12.46 -27.05
N TYR A 232 7.94 11.41 -26.23
CA TYR A 232 9.28 10.99 -25.78
C TYR A 232 9.97 10.08 -26.82
N GLY A 233 9.24 9.14 -27.43
CA GLY A 233 9.63 8.45 -28.66
C GLY A 233 10.76 7.42 -28.52
N MET A 234 10.77 6.60 -27.46
CA MET A 234 11.84 5.60 -27.25
C MET A 234 11.79 4.45 -28.26
N LYS A 235 10.60 3.93 -28.60
CA LYS A 235 10.49 2.86 -29.60
C LYS A 235 10.92 3.33 -30.98
N ALA A 236 10.55 4.57 -31.33
CA ALA A 236 11.00 5.19 -32.57
C ALA A 236 12.53 5.31 -32.66
N ALA A 237 13.21 5.41 -31.51
CA ALA A 237 14.67 5.41 -31.39
C ALA A 237 15.29 3.99 -31.28
N GLY A 238 14.50 2.92 -31.41
CA GLY A 238 14.97 1.54 -31.41
C GLY A 238 14.91 0.81 -30.06
N ALA A 239 14.32 1.42 -29.03
CA ALA A 239 14.09 0.74 -27.74
C ALA A 239 12.98 -0.32 -27.84
N GLN A 240 12.95 -1.26 -26.88
CA GLN A 240 11.92 -2.30 -26.82
C GLN A 240 10.56 -1.79 -26.33
N GLY A 241 10.58 -0.82 -25.41
CA GLY A 241 9.41 -0.19 -24.81
C GLY A 241 9.40 1.33 -25.01
N GLU A 242 8.23 1.93 -24.86
CA GLU A 242 8.19 3.36 -24.56
C GLU A 242 8.58 3.59 -23.10
N TRP A 243 9.12 4.78 -22.79
CA TRP A 243 9.61 5.09 -21.45
C TRP A 243 8.57 4.80 -20.35
N HIS A 244 7.31 5.19 -20.55
CA HIS A 244 6.23 4.94 -19.59
C HIS A 244 5.94 3.44 -19.39
N GLU A 245 6.03 2.62 -20.43
CA GLU A 245 5.79 1.18 -20.34
C GLU A 245 6.85 0.51 -19.46
N GLU A 246 8.11 0.92 -19.61
CA GLU A 246 9.22 0.41 -18.79
C GLU A 246 9.16 0.96 -17.35
N ALA A 247 8.77 2.23 -17.18
CA ALA A 247 8.59 2.82 -15.86
C ALA A 247 7.47 2.12 -15.07
N ILE A 248 6.36 1.73 -15.71
CA ILE A 248 5.25 1.02 -15.07
C ILE A 248 5.71 -0.35 -14.56
N LYS A 249 6.56 -1.09 -15.31
CA LYS A 249 7.13 -2.35 -14.82
C LYS A 249 7.97 -2.17 -13.55
N ALA A 250 8.73 -1.07 -13.47
CA ALA A 250 9.50 -0.75 -12.27
C ALA A 250 8.60 -0.38 -11.08
N GLN A 251 7.49 0.34 -11.33
CA GLN A 251 6.47 0.65 -10.33
C GLN A 251 5.79 -0.62 -9.81
N ASP A 252 5.35 -1.51 -10.70
CA ASP A 252 4.73 -2.79 -10.35
C ASP A 252 5.66 -3.67 -9.53
N TYR A 253 6.95 -3.70 -9.87
CA TYR A 253 7.96 -4.42 -9.09
C TYR A 253 8.12 -3.83 -7.69
N LEU A 254 8.14 -2.51 -7.53
CA LEU A 254 8.18 -1.87 -6.21
C LEU A 254 6.91 -2.20 -5.40
N ILE A 255 5.73 -2.16 -6.03
CA ILE A 255 4.46 -2.54 -5.38
C ILE A 255 4.49 -4.01 -4.96
N GLU A 256 5.05 -4.91 -5.76
CA GLU A 256 5.17 -6.32 -5.38
C GLU A 256 6.16 -6.52 -4.22
N LYS A 257 7.32 -5.87 -4.27
CA LYS A 257 8.41 -6.09 -3.31
C LYS A 257 8.27 -5.30 -2.03
N GLN A 258 7.50 -4.21 -2.03
CA GLN A 258 7.30 -3.31 -0.88
C GLN A 258 8.60 -2.66 -0.37
N ASP A 259 9.71 -2.76 -1.11
CA ASP A 259 11.03 -2.28 -0.70
C ASP A 259 11.84 -1.83 -1.94
N PRO A 260 12.22 -0.55 -2.04
CA PRO A 260 13.08 -0.05 -3.12
C PRO A 260 14.43 -0.78 -3.20
N ALA A 261 14.98 -1.25 -2.09
CA ALA A 261 16.26 -1.97 -2.07
C ALA A 261 16.20 -3.33 -2.78
N ALA A 262 15.00 -3.86 -3.04
CA ALA A 262 14.82 -5.06 -3.86
C ALA A 262 15.12 -4.84 -5.36
N ILE A 263 15.22 -3.58 -5.80
CA ILE A 263 15.61 -3.21 -7.17
C ILE A 263 17.14 -3.10 -7.21
N THR A 264 17.82 -4.21 -7.53
CA THR A 264 19.28 -4.22 -7.64
C THR A 264 19.71 -3.48 -8.91
N LEU A 265 20.48 -2.41 -8.73
CA LEU A 265 20.98 -1.57 -9.82
C LEU A 265 22.36 -2.02 -10.28
N LYS A 266 22.64 -1.85 -11.57
CA LYS A 266 23.99 -1.88 -12.15
C LYS A 266 24.68 -0.53 -11.94
N ASP A 267 26.00 -0.49 -12.17
CA ASP A 267 26.81 0.72 -12.03
C ASP A 267 26.34 1.86 -12.95
N ASP A 268 25.81 1.52 -14.12
CA ASP A 268 25.23 2.47 -15.08
C ASP A 268 23.85 3.02 -14.65
N GLY A 269 23.25 2.49 -13.57
CA GLY A 269 21.96 2.93 -13.06
C GLY A 269 20.74 2.26 -13.72
N THR A 270 20.93 1.27 -14.58
CA THR A 270 19.88 0.36 -15.07
C THR A 270 19.74 -0.88 -14.17
N THR A 271 18.82 -1.80 -14.46
CA THR A 271 18.62 -3.03 -13.67
C THR A 271 18.37 -4.25 -14.57
N ASP A 272 18.84 -5.42 -14.14
CA ASP A 272 18.48 -6.71 -14.75
C ASP A 272 17.43 -7.47 -13.91
N ALA A 273 17.04 -6.94 -12.74
CA ALA A 273 16.05 -7.57 -11.86
C ALA A 273 14.62 -7.52 -12.43
N ILE A 274 14.37 -6.64 -13.40
CA ILE A 274 13.04 -6.37 -13.95
C ILE A 274 13.09 -6.55 -15.46
N SER A 275 12.47 -7.62 -15.95
CA SER A 275 12.49 -7.97 -17.37
C SER A 275 11.88 -6.87 -18.24
N GLY A 276 12.65 -6.40 -19.23
CA GLY A 276 12.22 -5.37 -20.17
C GLY A 276 12.14 -3.97 -19.57
N VAL A 277 12.92 -3.71 -18.52
CA VAL A 277 13.28 -2.36 -18.05
C VAL A 277 14.72 -2.10 -18.46
N THR A 278 14.90 -1.18 -19.39
CA THR A 278 16.19 -0.77 -19.97
C THR A 278 16.52 0.69 -19.66
N ILE A 279 15.53 1.47 -19.24
CA ILE A 279 15.73 2.84 -18.76
C ILE A 279 16.60 2.90 -17.50
N HIS A 280 17.34 4.01 -17.34
CA HIS A 280 18.05 4.30 -16.09
C HIS A 280 17.02 4.62 -15.00
N ILE A 281 17.07 3.87 -13.89
CA ILE A 281 16.11 3.99 -12.79
C ILE A 281 16.74 4.29 -11.42
N LYS A 282 18.05 4.52 -11.36
CA LYS A 282 18.76 4.84 -10.11
C LYS A 282 18.12 5.98 -9.31
N ASP A 283 17.77 7.07 -9.98
CA ASP A 283 17.14 8.21 -9.33
C ASP A 283 15.75 7.84 -8.79
N TYR A 284 14.97 7.05 -9.52
CA TYR A 284 13.65 6.59 -9.07
C TYR A 284 13.74 5.69 -7.85
N VAL A 285 14.70 4.77 -7.79
CA VAL A 285 14.92 3.93 -6.60
C VAL A 285 15.30 4.79 -5.40
N THR A 286 16.18 5.78 -5.59
CA THR A 286 16.60 6.72 -4.54
C THR A 286 15.43 7.57 -4.04
N LEU A 287 14.62 8.11 -4.97
CA LEU A 287 13.45 8.92 -4.64
C LEU A 287 12.33 8.09 -4.00
N ALA A 288 12.12 6.84 -4.44
CA ALA A 288 11.19 5.92 -3.80
C ALA A 288 11.58 5.64 -2.34
N GLN A 289 12.87 5.45 -2.06
CA GLN A 289 13.34 5.33 -0.69
C GLN A 289 13.05 6.60 0.12
N LYS A 290 13.35 7.79 -0.44
CA LYS A 290 13.07 9.08 0.21
C LYS A 290 11.57 9.31 0.46
N ALA A 291 10.69 8.89 -0.45
CA ALA A 291 9.25 8.94 -0.27
C ALA A 291 8.80 7.98 0.86
N LEU A 292 9.28 6.74 0.87
CA LEU A 292 8.94 5.76 1.91
C LEU A 292 9.53 6.04 3.28
N ASP A 293 10.66 6.75 3.36
CA ASP A 293 11.21 7.22 4.64
C ASP A 293 10.28 8.23 5.33
N GLN A 294 9.50 9.01 4.57
CA GLN A 294 8.46 9.88 5.11
C GLN A 294 7.26 9.09 5.65
N ALA A 295 7.11 7.83 5.24
CA ALA A 295 6.05 6.93 5.66
C ALA A 295 6.42 6.08 6.88
N LYS A 296 7.60 6.25 7.49
CA LYS A 296 8.02 5.53 8.71
C LYS A 296 7.55 6.22 9.98
#